data_AF-A0A951AAB4-F1
#
_entry.id   AF-A0A951AAB4-F1
#
_cell.length_a   1.000
_cell.length_b   1.000
_cell.length_c   1.000
_cell.angle_alpha   90.00
_cell.angle_beta   90.00
_cell.angle_gamma   90.00
#
_symmetry.space_group_name_H-M   'P 1'
#
loop_
_entity.id
_entity.type
_entity.pdbx_description
1 polymer ?
#
loop_
_entity_poly.entity_id
_entity_poly.type
_entity_poly.pdbx_seq_one_letter_code
_entity_poly.pdbx_strand_id
1 'polypeptide(L)'
;MDQLAKRRERLSTVERQLAELQARYDLAMSRFKFDEASTVQREISVREAERQSLAAALPAPVAPPEPPLGVVPVISRARRRVRRRT
;
A
#
# COMPACT_ATOMS: atom_id res chain seq x y z
N MET A 1 8.84 -8.32 -25.11
CA MET A 1 8.77 -7.15 -24.20
C MET A 1 7.42 -7.17 -23.51
N ASP A 2 7.43 -7.49 -22.21
CA ASP A 2 6.27 -7.89 -21.41
C ASP A 2 5.15 -6.85 -21.39
N GLN A 3 3.99 -7.20 -21.95
CA GLN A 3 2.78 -6.38 -21.84
C GLN A 3 2.38 -6.14 -20.38
N LEU A 4 2.69 -7.09 -19.49
CA LEU A 4 2.50 -6.94 -18.05
C LEU A 4 3.40 -5.86 -17.44
N ALA A 5 4.67 -5.78 -17.86
CA ALA A 5 5.58 -4.73 -17.40
C ALA A 5 5.09 -3.34 -17.83
N LYS A 6 4.65 -3.20 -19.09
CA LYS A 6 4.07 -1.96 -19.60
C LYS A 6 2.79 -1.55 -18.85
N ARG A 7 1.92 -2.51 -18.52
CA ARG A 7 0.70 -2.24 -17.71
C ARG A 7 1.04 -1.79 -16.29
N ARG A 8 2.02 -2.44 -15.65
CA ARG A 8 2.50 -2.05 -14.30
C ARG A 8 3.13 -0.65 -14.31
N GLU A 9 3.93 -0.34 -15.32
CA GLU A 9 4.51 0.99 -15.52
C GLU A 9 3.42 2.05 -15.70
N ARG A 10 2.43 1.77 -16.54
CA ARG A 10 1.28 2.66 -16.73
C ARG A 10 0.50 2.87 -15.44
N LEU A 11 0.24 1.80 -14.67
CA LEU A 11 -0.41 1.88 -13.37
C LEU A 11 0.39 2.78 -12.41
N SER A 12 1.70 2.59 -12.31
CA SER A 12 2.57 3.41 -11.45
C SER A 12 2.57 4.89 -11.85
N THR A 13 2.39 5.18 -13.13
CA THR A 13 2.27 6.56 -13.63
C THR A 13 0.96 7.19 -13.19
N VAL A 14 -0.16 6.45 -13.30
CA VAL A 14 -1.47 6.91 -12.84
C VAL A 14 -1.47 7.11 -11.32
N GLU A 15 -0.83 6.23 -10.55
CA GLU A 15 -0.70 6.37 -9.10
C GLU A 15 0.08 7.63 -8.68
N ARG A 16 1.16 7.97 -9.39
CA ARG A 16 1.89 9.23 -9.14
C ARG A 16 1.02 10.45 -9.45
N GLN A 17 0.32 10.44 -10.58
CA GLN A 17 -0.59 11.52 -10.96
C GLN A 17 -1.72 11.70 -9.93
N LEU A 18 -2.26 10.59 -9.41
CA LEU A 18 -3.24 10.63 -8.33
C LEU A 18 -2.66 11.27 -7.05
N ALA A 19 -1.44 10.92 -6.65
CA ALA A 19 -0.79 11.54 -5.50
C ALA A 19 -0.59 13.05 -5.67
N GLU A 20 -0.19 13.50 -6.86
CA GLU A 20 -0.06 14.93 -7.18
C GLU A 20 -1.41 15.66 -7.13
N LEU A 21 -2.47 15.06 -7.67
CA LEU A 21 -3.82 15.61 -7.61
C LEU A 21 -4.34 15.67 -6.16
N GLN A 22 -4.06 14.65 -5.35
CA GLN A 22 -4.43 14.63 -3.93
C GLN A 22 -3.78 15.80 -3.18
N ALA A 23 -2.48 16.03 -3.39
CA ALA A 23 -1.77 17.14 -2.77
C ALA A 23 -2.34 18.51 -3.21
N ARG A 24 -2.74 18.64 -4.48
CA ARG A 24 -3.40 19.85 -4.99
C ARG A 24 -4.78 20.06 -4.39
N TYR A 25 -5.56 18.99 -4.22
CA TYR A 25 -6.87 19.03 -3.57
C TYR A 25 -6.72 19.50 -2.11
N ASP A 26 -5.80 18.88 -1.36
CA ASP A 26 -5.54 19.24 0.04
C ASP A 26 -5.10 20.70 0.16
N LEU A 27 -4.23 21.17 -0.75
CA LEU A 27 -3.83 22.56 -0.81
C LEU A 27 -5.02 23.50 -1.11
N ALA A 28 -5.86 23.16 -2.09
CA ALA A 28 -7.04 23.96 -2.42
C ALA A 28 -8.02 24.04 -1.23
N MET A 29 -8.25 22.91 -0.55
CA MET A 29 -9.07 22.82 0.66
C MET A 29 -8.49 23.68 1.80
N SER A 30 -7.19 23.61 2.05
CA SER A 30 -6.52 24.43 3.08
C SER A 30 -6.60 25.93 2.80
N ARG A 31 -6.73 26.32 1.53
CA ARG A 31 -6.89 27.71 1.09
C ARG A 31 -8.34 28.13 0.90
N PHE A 32 -9.30 27.29 1.30
CA PHE A 32 -10.75 27.51 1.15
C PHE A 32 -11.19 27.76 -0.30
N LYS A 33 -10.47 27.21 -1.27
CA LYS A 33 -10.77 27.34 -2.70
C LYS A 33 -11.63 26.18 -3.19
N PHE A 34 -12.91 26.22 -2.85
CA PHE A 34 -13.83 25.11 -3.11
C PHE A 34 -14.09 24.84 -4.59
N ASP A 35 -14.13 25.87 -5.44
CA ASP A 35 -14.29 25.69 -6.89
C ASP A 35 -13.09 24.94 -7.49
N GLU A 36 -11.87 25.33 -7.09
CA GLU A 36 -10.64 24.62 -7.50
C GLU A 36 -10.63 23.19 -6.95
N ALA A 37 -10.98 23.00 -5.67
CA ALA A 37 -11.07 21.67 -5.06
C ALA A 37 -12.08 20.77 -5.76
N SER A 38 -13.26 21.29 -6.14
CA SER A 38 -14.28 20.55 -6.88
C SER A 38 -13.81 20.12 -8.27
N THR A 39 -13.02 20.97 -8.93
CA THR A 39 -12.42 20.67 -10.24
C THR A 39 -11.39 19.55 -10.10
N VAL A 40 -10.47 19.67 -9.13
CA VAL A 40 -9.46 18.65 -8.85
C VAL A 40 -10.11 17.33 -8.42
N GLN A 41 -11.20 17.37 -7.64
CA GLN A 41 -11.92 16.18 -7.21
C GLN A 41 -12.50 15.40 -8.41
N ARG A 42 -13.03 16.08 -9.42
CA ARG A 42 -13.50 15.42 -10.66
C ARG A 42 -12.35 14.76 -11.42
N GLU A 43 -11.20 15.43 -11.50
CA GLU A 43 -10.00 14.86 -12.11
C GLU A 43 -9.51 13.60 -11.37
N ILE A 44 -9.51 13.63 -10.03
CA ILE A 44 -9.19 12.47 -9.19
C ILE A 44 -10.12 11.31 -9.52
N SER A 45 -11.45 11.52 -9.52
CA SER A 45 -12.41 10.45 -9.80
C SER A 45 -12.20 9.79 -11.17
N VAL A 46 -11.87 10.56 -12.21
CA VAL A 46 -11.56 10.02 -13.54
C VAL A 46 -10.29 9.15 -13.50
N ARG A 47 -9.24 9.60 -12.81
CA ARG A 47 -7.98 8.85 -12.70
C ARG A 47 -8.09 7.63 -11.79
N GLU A 48 -8.94 7.67 -10.76
CA GLU A 48 -9.26 6.51 -9.93
C GLU A 48 -9.96 5.41 -10.74
N ALA A 49 -10.90 5.78 -11.62
CA ALA A 49 -11.53 4.82 -12.54
C ALA A 49 -10.49 4.19 -13.49
N GLU A 50 -9.56 4.97 -14.05
CA GLU A 50 -8.45 4.45 -14.87
C GLU A 50 -7.57 3.48 -14.05
N ARG A 51 -7.20 3.86 -12.81
CA ARG A 51 -6.43 3.01 -11.89
C ARG A 51 -7.14 1.69 -11.62
N GLN A 52 -8.44 1.72 -11.32
CA GLN A 52 -9.25 0.51 -11.07
C GLN A 52 -9.31 -0.40 -12.30
N SER A 53 -9.51 0.17 -13.49
CA SER A 53 -9.50 -0.59 -14.74
C SER A 53 -8.15 -1.25 -15.01
N LEU A 54 -7.05 -0.52 -14.81
CA LEU A 54 -5.69 -1.06 -15.00
C LEU A 54 -5.35 -2.13 -13.95
N ALA A 55 -5.75 -1.93 -12.70
CA ALA A 55 -5.53 -2.89 -11.61
C ALA A 55 -6.33 -4.17 -11.82
N ALA A 56 -7.59 -4.08 -12.25
CA ALA A 56 -8.43 -5.24 -12.56
C ALA A 56 -7.87 -6.07 -13.74
N ALA A 57 -7.14 -5.45 -14.65
CA ALA A 57 -6.49 -6.10 -15.78
C ALA A 57 -5.13 -6.76 -15.44
N LEU A 58 -4.65 -6.62 -14.19
CA LEU A 58 -3.45 -7.29 -13.71
C LEU A 58 -3.83 -8.61 -13.02
N PRO A 59 -3.01 -9.67 -13.16
CA PRO A 59 -3.20 -10.89 -12.38
C PRO A 59 -3.10 -10.55 -10.90
N ALA A 60 -4.03 -11.10 -10.10
CA ALA A 60 -4.03 -10.92 -8.66
C ALA A 60 -2.65 -11.25 -8.08
N PRO A 61 -2.10 -10.42 -7.17
CA PRO A 61 -0.86 -10.77 -6.50
C PRO A 61 -1.07 -12.10 -5.77
N VAL A 62 -0.19 -13.07 -6.03
CA VAL A 62 -0.16 -14.34 -5.32
C VAL A 62 0.04 -14.01 -3.84
N ALA A 63 -0.99 -14.22 -3.03
CA ALA A 63 -0.90 -13.99 -1.60
C ALA A 63 0.26 -14.84 -1.05
N PRO A 64 1.22 -14.25 -0.30
CA PRO A 64 2.24 -15.04 0.34
C PRO A 64 1.56 -16.03 1.31
N PRO A 65 2.00 -17.29 1.40
CA PRO A 65 1.45 -18.23 2.37
C PRO A 65 1.59 -17.62 3.76
N GLU A 66 0.48 -17.51 4.50
CA GLU A 66 0.49 -17.01 5.86
C GLU A 66 1.51 -17.81 6.69
N PRO A 67 2.47 -17.16 7.37
CA PRO A 67 3.35 -17.86 8.28
C PRO A 67 2.49 -18.47 9.39
N PRO A 68 2.73 -19.74 9.78
CA PRO A 68 1.92 -20.38 10.80
C PRO A 68 1.95 -19.52 12.08
N LEU A 69 0.77 -19.06 12.50
CA LEU A 69 0.52 -18.38 13.77
C LEU A 69 0.84 -19.34 14.93
N GLY A 70 2.11 -19.45 15.27
CA GLY A 70 2.54 -20.50 16.19
C GLY A 70 3.96 -20.36 16.70
N VAL A 71 4.47 -19.15 16.88
CA VAL A 71 5.68 -18.96 17.69
C VAL A 71 5.26 -18.91 19.15
N VAL A 72 5.10 -20.07 19.78
CA VAL A 72 4.95 -20.19 21.23
C VAL A 72 6.33 -19.91 21.85
N PRO A 73 6.52 -18.88 22.69
CA PRO A 73 7.77 -18.69 23.39
C PRO A 73 7.95 -19.84 24.39
N VAL A 74 8.90 -20.74 24.11
CA VAL A 74 9.31 -21.78 25.05
C VAL A 74 10.13 -21.12 26.16
N ILE A 75 9.48 -20.80 27.28
CA ILE A 75 10.17 -20.34 28.49
C ILE A 75 11.01 -21.50 29.03
N SER A 76 12.29 -21.54 28.67
CA SER A 76 13.23 -22.54 29.16
C SER A 76 13.60 -22.19 30.61
N ARG A 77 12.98 -22.89 31.56
CA ARG A 77 13.27 -22.71 33.00
C ARG A 77 14.67 -23.25 33.30
N ALA A 78 15.66 -22.37 33.38
CA ALA A 78 17.01 -22.72 33.77
C ALA A 78 17.02 -23.32 35.20
N ARG A 79 17.22 -24.64 35.31
CA ARG A 79 17.46 -25.30 36.59
C ARG A 79 18.86 -24.90 37.08
N ARG A 80 18.93 -24.00 38.06
CA ARG A 80 20.15 -23.72 38.83
C ARG A 80 20.67 -25.03 39.45
N ARG A 81 21.67 -25.66 38.83
CA ARG A 81 22.52 -26.62 39.50
C ARG A 81 23.47 -25.85 40.41
N VAL A 82 23.09 -25.68 41.67
CA VAL A 82 24.06 -25.32 42.71
C VAL A 82 24.90 -26.56 42.96
N ARG A 83 26.10 -26.57 42.38
CA ARG A 83 27.16 -27.55 42.66
C ARG A 83 27.53 -27.45 44.13
N ARG A 84 27.41 -28.56 44.86
CA ARG A 84 28.10 -28.78 46.13
C ARG A 84 29.62 -28.71 45.91
N ARG A 85 30.27 -27.87 46.70
CA ARG A 85 31.67 -27.89 47.16
C ARG A 85 31.53 -27.39 48.60
N THR A 86 31.91 -28.08 49.66
CA THR A 86 32.96 -29.06 49.94
C THR A 86 32.48 -29.91 51.12
#